data_AF-A0A939YSN9-F1
#
_entry.id   AF-A0A939YSN9-F1
#
_cell.length_a   1.000
_cell.length_b   1.000
_cell.length_c   1.000
_cell.angle_alpha   90.00
_cell.angle_beta   90.00
_cell.angle_gamma   90.00
#
_symmetry.space_group_name_H-M   'P 1'
#
loop_
_entity.id
_entity.type
_entity.pdbx_description
1 polymer ?
#
loop_
_entity_poly.entity_id
_entity_poly.type
_entity_poly.pdbx_seq_one_letter_code
_entity_poly.pdbx_strand_id
1 'polypeptide(L)'
;TTTHRELLMLPSGTMVIDTPGMREMGMWDSSEGLSAAFEDIEELSAMCRFKNCTHKSEPGCAVQAAIKNGELSEERLSSYEKLKIENAYSEDAEGYLTAKEEKFKKIAKYNKSNQKK
;
A
#
# COMPACT_ATOMS: atom_id res chain seq x y z
N THR A 1 -3.34 -30.86 0.12
CA THR A 1 -3.01 -29.66 0.90
C THR A 1 -1.82 -30.01 1.77
N THR A 2 -0.65 -29.45 1.48
CA THR A 2 0.53 -29.58 2.33
C THR A 2 0.38 -28.56 3.47
N THR A 3 0.60 -28.96 4.73
CA THR A 3 0.31 -28.11 5.91
C THR A 3 1.52 -27.86 6.80
N HIS A 4 2.67 -28.42 6.47
CA HIS A 4 3.89 -28.34 7.26
C HIS A 4 5.08 -27.98 6.39
N ARG A 5 6.08 -27.31 6.98
CA ARG A 5 7.33 -26.93 6.33
C ARG A 5 8.24 -28.15 6.18
N GLU A 6 8.74 -28.39 5.00
CA GLU A 6 9.67 -29.49 4.71
C GLU A 6 10.89 -28.99 3.93
N LEU A 7 12.03 -29.63 4.16
CA LEU A 7 13.29 -29.38 3.46
C LEU A 7 13.64 -30.65 2.68
N LEU A 8 13.55 -30.59 1.36
CA LEU A 8 13.83 -31.69 0.45
C LEU A 8 15.26 -31.57 -0.06
N MET A 9 16.05 -32.61 0.15
CA MET A 9 17.39 -32.75 -0.41
C MET A 9 17.32 -33.51 -1.73
N LEU A 10 17.69 -32.86 -2.83
CA LEU A 10 17.78 -33.53 -4.12
C LEU A 10 19.15 -34.21 -4.27
N PRO A 11 19.24 -35.33 -5.03
CA PRO A 11 20.51 -36.01 -5.29
C PRO A 11 21.58 -35.13 -5.95
N SER A 12 21.18 -34.02 -6.58
CA SER A 12 22.07 -32.99 -7.14
C SER A 12 22.78 -32.13 -6.08
N GLY A 13 22.44 -32.27 -4.80
CA GLY A 13 22.89 -31.40 -3.71
C GLY A 13 22.06 -30.13 -3.54
N THR A 14 21.01 -29.94 -4.35
CA THR A 14 20.08 -28.81 -4.22
C THR A 14 19.13 -29.03 -3.04
N MET A 15 18.88 -27.98 -2.26
CA MET A 15 17.92 -27.99 -1.16
C MET A 15 16.67 -27.22 -1.57
N VAL A 16 15.49 -27.82 -1.43
CA VAL A 16 14.19 -27.18 -1.69
C VAL A 16 13.44 -27.06 -0.37
N ILE A 17 13.10 -25.84 0.02
CA ILE A 17 12.23 -25.58 1.16
C ILE A 17 10.81 -25.42 0.64
N ASP A 18 9.93 -26.36 0.98
CA ASP A 18 8.50 -26.23 0.75
C ASP A 18 7.83 -25.67 2.02
N THR A 19 7.29 -24.45 1.92
CA THR A 19 6.59 -23.75 3.01
C THR A 19 5.15 -23.47 2.60
N PRO A 20 4.29 -24.50 2.57
CA PRO A 20 2.90 -24.33 2.21
C PRO A 20 2.16 -23.57 3.33
N GLY A 21 1.40 -22.55 2.95
CA GLY A 21 0.65 -21.74 3.92
C GLY A 21 1.45 -20.62 4.60
N MET A 22 2.61 -20.22 4.05
CA MET A 22 3.22 -18.94 4.38
C MET A 22 2.26 -17.79 4.03
N ARG A 23 1.42 -17.40 4.99
CA ARG A 23 0.69 -16.13 5.01
C ARG A 23 1.49 -15.16 5.87
N GLU A 24 1.76 -14.01 5.26
CA GLU A 24 2.32 -12.79 5.86
C GLU A 24 3.72 -12.94 6.46
N MET A 25 4.74 -12.66 5.64
CA MET A 25 5.85 -11.87 6.15
C MET A 25 5.29 -10.50 6.52
N GLY A 26 4.88 -10.33 7.77
CA GLY A 26 4.70 -9.00 8.33
C GLY A 26 5.96 -8.21 8.03
N MET A 27 5.80 -7.03 7.41
CA MET A 27 6.93 -6.19 7.01
C MET A 27 7.64 -5.72 8.28
N TRP A 28 8.66 -6.46 8.70
CA TRP A 28 9.58 -6.02 9.72
C TRP A 28 10.41 -4.92 9.08
N ASP A 29 10.21 -3.69 9.57
CA ASP A 29 10.66 -2.42 8.98
C ASP A 29 9.83 -1.94 7.77
N SER A 30 8.54 -1.76 8.04
CA SER A 30 7.47 -1.54 7.07
C SER A 30 7.61 -0.30 6.19
N SER A 31 8.12 0.80 6.73
CA SER A 31 8.21 2.05 5.97
C SER A 31 9.32 2.02 4.91
N GLU A 32 10.52 1.56 5.27
CA GLU A 32 11.64 1.39 4.32
C GLU A 32 11.36 0.27 3.32
N GLY A 33 10.82 -0.86 3.78
CA GLY A 33 10.48 -1.99 2.92
C GLY A 33 9.40 -1.66 1.88
N LEU A 34 8.41 -0.84 2.25
CA LEU A 34 7.35 -0.42 1.32
C LEU A 34 7.90 0.55 0.28
N SER A 35 8.72 1.52 0.72
CA SER A 35 9.34 2.49 -0.19
C SER A 35 10.25 1.80 -1.20
N ALA A 36 11.00 0.77 -0.78
CA ALA A 36 11.86 0.00 -1.70
C ALA A 36 11.06 -0.88 -2.68
N ALA A 37 9.97 -1.52 -2.22
CA ALA A 37 9.16 -2.40 -3.06
C ALA A 37 8.35 -1.66 -4.16
N PHE A 38 8.07 -0.38 -3.92
CA PHE A 38 7.27 0.49 -4.79
C PHE A 38 8.01 1.79 -5.13
N GLU A 39 9.34 1.73 -5.27
CA GLU A 39 10.19 2.87 -5.59
C GLU A 39 9.74 3.59 -6.87
N ASP A 40 9.32 2.82 -7.88
CA ASP A 40 8.76 3.34 -9.13
C ASP A 40 7.53 4.24 -8.90
N ILE A 41 6.65 3.87 -7.97
CA ILE A 41 5.48 4.69 -7.60
C ILE A 41 5.90 5.91 -6.79
N GLU A 42 6.86 5.79 -5.87
CA GLU A 42 7.36 6.92 -5.06
C GLU A 42 8.05 7.97 -5.93
N GLU A 43 8.87 7.56 -6.89
CA GLU A 43 9.52 8.44 -7.87
C GLU A 43 8.50 9.19 -8.72
N LEU A 44 7.51 8.47 -9.28
CA LEU A 44 6.42 9.08 -10.03
C LEU A 44 5.59 10.02 -9.15
N SER A 45 5.39 9.67 -7.88
CA SER A 45 4.64 10.50 -6.93
C SER A 45 5.35 11.81 -6.62
N ALA A 46 6.68 11.80 -6.55
CA ALA A 46 7.48 13.01 -6.39
C ALA A 46 7.40 13.96 -7.59
N MET A 47 7.08 13.45 -8.78
CA MET A 47 6.87 14.22 -10.01
C MET A 47 5.44 14.77 -10.16
N CYS A 48 4.53 14.44 -9.25
CA CYS A 48 3.18 14.99 -9.28
C CYS A 48 3.17 16.51 -9.10
N ARG A 49 2.26 17.18 -9.81
CA ARG A 49 2.05 18.63 -9.68
C ARG A 49 1.73 19.07 -8.23
N PHE A 50 1.04 18.21 -7.47
CA PHE A 50 0.61 18.50 -6.10
C PHE A 50 1.33 17.61 -5.10
N LYS A 51 1.84 18.19 -4.01
CA LYS A 51 2.52 17.46 -2.92
C LYS A 51 1.60 16.48 -2.16
N ASN A 52 0.30 16.71 -2.20
CA ASN A 52 -0.74 15.90 -1.56
C ASN A 52 -1.62 15.19 -2.59
N CYS A 53 -1.04 14.81 -3.73
CA CYS A 53 -1.73 14.06 -4.77
C CYS A 53 -2.22 12.71 -4.20
N THR A 54 -3.49 12.39 -4.43
CA THR A 54 -4.08 11.08 -4.08
C THR A 54 -4.03 10.10 -5.24
N HIS A 55 -3.47 10.49 -6.38
CA HIS A 55 -3.34 9.71 -7.60
C HIS A 55 -4.65 9.18 -8.17
N LYS A 56 -5.78 9.86 -7.93
CA LYS A 56 -7.10 9.42 -8.40
C LYS A 56 -7.57 10.17 -9.63
N SER A 57 -7.62 11.49 -9.53
CA SER A 57 -8.22 12.34 -10.57
C SER A 57 -7.54 13.69 -10.71
N GLU A 58 -6.45 13.92 -9.99
CA GLU A 58 -5.76 15.18 -9.97
C GLU A 58 -5.10 15.49 -11.32
N PRO A 59 -5.25 16.72 -11.83
CA PRO A 59 -4.57 17.13 -13.05
C PRO A 59 -3.06 17.20 -12.82
N GLY A 60 -2.28 16.67 -13.76
CA GLY A 60 -0.81 16.61 -13.63
C GLY A 60 -0.31 15.57 -12.62
N CYS A 61 -1.09 14.51 -12.36
CA CYS A 61 -0.62 13.34 -11.64
C CYS A 61 0.27 12.48 -12.57
N ALA A 62 1.56 12.39 -12.23
CA ALA A 62 2.52 11.61 -13.02
C ALA A 62 2.25 10.10 -12.94
N VAL A 63 1.81 9.59 -11.78
CA VAL A 63 1.38 8.19 -11.63
C VAL A 63 0.24 7.82 -12.58
N GLN A 64 -0.79 8.67 -12.68
CA GLN A 64 -1.91 8.45 -13.60
C GLN A 64 -1.50 8.59 -15.07
N ALA A 65 -0.51 9.44 -15.37
CA ALA A 65 0.06 9.53 -16.71
C ALA A 65 0.82 8.25 -17.08
N ALA A 66 1.65 7.73 -16.18
CA ALA A 66 2.36 6.46 -16.36
C ALA A 66 1.40 5.28 -16.58
N ILE A 67 0.27 5.25 -15.86
CA ILE A 67 -0.79 4.24 -16.08
C ILE A 67 -1.37 4.35 -17.48
N LYS A 68 -1.71 5.57 -17.93
CA LYS A 68 -2.25 5.79 -19.28
C LYS A 68 -1.26 5.41 -20.38
N ASN A 69 0.03 5.58 -20.12
CA ASN A 69 1.10 5.24 -21.05
C ASN A 69 1.49 3.75 -21.01
N GLY A 70 0.95 2.97 -20.07
CA GLY A 70 1.26 1.55 -19.88
C GLY A 70 2.60 1.28 -19.17
N GLU A 71 3.24 2.32 -18.63
CA GLU A 71 4.49 2.22 -17.86
C GLU A 71 4.23 1.68 -16.45
N LEU A 72 3.02 1.90 -15.92
CA LEU A 72 2.58 1.39 -14.62
C LEU A 72 1.22 0.70 -14.77
N SER A 73 1.02 -0.45 -14.11
CA SER A 73 -0.30 -1.08 -14.10
C SER A 73 -1.20 -0.52 -12.98
N GLU A 74 -2.50 -0.44 -13.25
CA GLU A 74 -3.49 0.00 -12.26
C GLU A 74 -3.54 -0.95 -11.04
N GLU A 75 -3.35 -2.24 -11.26
CA GLU A 75 -3.27 -3.24 -10.19
C GLU A 75 -2.09 -3.01 -9.25
N ARG A 76 -0.95 -2.53 -9.78
CA ARG A 76 0.24 -2.21 -8.99
C ARG A 76 -0.01 -1.01 -8.08
N LEU A 77 -0.65 0.04 -8.60
CA LEU A 77 -1.11 1.17 -7.78
C LEU A 77 -2.09 0.72 -6.69
N SER A 78 -3.06 -0.14 -7.03
CA SER A 78 -4.02 -0.66 -6.04
C SER A 78 -3.33 -1.47 -4.93
N SER A 79 -2.33 -2.26 -5.28
CA SER A 79 -1.56 -3.06 -4.32
C SER A 79 -0.74 -2.18 -3.38
N TYR A 80 -0.10 -1.13 -3.91
CA TYR A 80 0.60 -0.12 -3.12
C TYR A 80 -0.33 0.59 -2.13
N GLU A 81 -1.50 1.07 -2.58
CA GLU A 81 -2.46 1.74 -1.69
C GLU A 81 -2.93 0.82 -0.54
N LYS A 82 -3.21 -0.45 -0.84
CA LYS A 82 -3.62 -1.44 0.17
C LYS A 82 -2.54 -1.67 1.21
N LEU A 83 -1.30 -1.93 0.76
CA LEU A 83 -0.17 -2.18 1.65
C LEU A 83 0.19 -0.95 2.48
N LYS A 84 0.06 0.26 1.93
CA LYS A 84 0.27 1.50 2.67
C LYS A 84 -0.74 1.66 3.82
N ILE A 85 -2.00 1.30 3.59
CA ILE A 85 -3.04 1.34 4.64
C ILE A 85 -2.76 0.28 5.72
N GLU A 86 -2.40 -0.93 5.30
CA GLU A 86 -2.09 -2.04 6.21
C GLU A 86 -0.87 -1.75 7.08
N ASN A 87 0.18 -1.18 6.51
CA ASN A 87 1.36 -0.75 7.26
C ASN A 87 1.03 0.36 8.25
N ALA A 88 0.29 1.39 7.85
CA ALA A 88 -0.11 2.45 8.77
C ALA A 88 -0.94 1.93 9.95
N TYR A 89 -1.76 0.89 9.73
CA TYR A 89 -2.51 0.24 10.81
C TYR A 89 -1.61 -0.62 11.71
N SER A 90 -0.61 -1.30 11.12
CA SER A 90 0.30 -2.19 11.85
C SER A 90 1.32 -1.41 12.69
N GLU A 91 1.75 -0.22 12.24
CA GLU A 91 2.71 0.65 12.93
C GLU A 91 2.09 1.37 14.15
N ASP A 92 0.88 1.92 14.03
CA ASP A 92 0.16 2.61 15.11
C ASP A 92 -1.35 2.49 14.95
N ALA A 93 -1.88 1.33 15.37
CA ALA A 93 -3.30 1.04 15.27
C ALA A 93 -4.18 2.06 16.02
N GLU A 94 -3.74 2.51 17.21
CA GLU A 94 -4.52 3.42 18.07
C GLU A 94 -4.54 4.85 17.50
N GLY A 95 -3.40 5.36 17.05
CA GLY A 95 -3.32 6.66 16.37
C GLY A 95 -4.05 6.68 15.04
N TYR A 96 -3.99 5.61 14.25
CA TYR A 96 -4.73 5.48 13.00
C TYR A 96 -6.25 5.57 13.22
N LEU A 97 -6.78 4.82 14.20
CA LEU A 97 -8.21 4.84 14.52
C LEU A 97 -8.65 6.23 14.99
N THR A 98 -7.87 6.87 15.85
CA THR A 98 -8.13 8.22 16.36
C THR A 98 -8.17 9.26 15.22
N ALA A 99 -7.19 9.24 14.32
CA ALA A 99 -7.12 10.13 13.17
C ALA A 99 -8.32 9.93 12.22
N LYS A 100 -8.74 8.68 12.02
CA LYS A 100 -9.90 8.31 11.22
C LYS A 100 -11.20 8.85 11.83
N GLU A 101 -11.41 8.69 13.13
CA GLU A 101 -12.56 9.26 13.84
C GLU A 101 -12.62 10.79 13.72
N GLU A 102 -11.51 11.47 13.94
CA GLU A 102 -11.43 12.93 13.83
C GLU A 102 -11.76 13.42 12.41
N LYS A 103 -11.29 12.71 11.38
CA LYS A 103 -11.65 12.97 9.99
C LYS A 103 -13.15 12.84 9.77
N PHE A 104 -13.79 11.77 10.25
CA PHE A 104 -15.23 11.57 10.11
C PHE A 104 -16.05 12.64 10.86
N LYS A 105 -15.64 13.04 12.08
CA LYS A 105 -16.28 14.14 12.82
C LYS A 105 -16.21 15.46 12.04
N LYS A 106 -15.07 15.79 11.42
CA LYS A 106 -14.91 17.00 10.59
C LYS A 106 -15.83 16.97 9.37
N ILE A 107 -15.91 15.85 8.67
CA ILE A 107 -16.81 15.67 7.51
C ILE A 107 -18.27 15.84 7.94
N ALA A 108 -18.69 15.22 9.05
CA ALA A 108 -20.05 15.34 9.58
C ALA A 108 -20.40 16.79 9.93
N LYS A 109 -19.48 17.53 10.57
CA LYS A 109 -19.65 18.97 10.84
C LYS A 109 -19.80 19.78 9.56
N TYR A 110 -18.94 19.54 8.56
CA TYR A 110 -18.99 20.22 7.26
C TYR A 110 -20.33 20.00 6.53
N ASN A 111 -20.79 18.75 6.49
CA ASN A 111 -22.08 18.40 5.86
C ASN A 111 -23.25 19.07 6.59
N LYS A 112 -23.23 19.10 7.93
CA LYS A 112 -24.25 19.77 8.74
C LYS A 112 -24.26 21.29 8.53
N SER A 113 -23.10 21.92 8.28
CA SER A 113 -23.04 23.35 7.93
C SER A 113 -23.55 23.65 6.52
N ASN A 114 -23.32 22.76 5.55
CA ASN A 114 -23.83 22.94 4.18
C ASN A 114 -25.34 22.67 4.06
N GLN A 115 -25.91 21.78 4.88
CA GLN A 115 -27.36 21.54 4.92
C GLN A 115 -28.18 22.70 5.52
N LYS A 116 -27.52 23.66 6.17
CA LYS A 116 -28.17 24.84 6.78
C LYS A 116 -28.12 26.09 5.89
N LYS A 117 -27.52 25.99 4.70
CA LYS A 117 -27.58 27.00 3.63
C LYS A 117 -28.60 26.56 2.60
#